data_AF-A0A3N8QY23-F1
#
_entry.id   AF-A0A3N8QY23-F1
#
_cell.length_a   1.000
_cell.length_b   1.000
_cell.length_c   1.000
_cell.angle_alpha   90.00
_cell.angle_beta   90.00
_cell.angle_gamma   90.00
#
_symmetry.space_group_name_H-M   'P 1'
#
loop_
_entity.id
_entity.type
_entity.pdbx_description
1 polymer ?
#
loop_
_entity_poly.entity_id
_entity_poly.type
_entity_poly.pdbx_seq_one_letter_code
_entity_poly.pdbx_strand_id
1 'polypeptide(L)'
;MATHSARRVTLVDEPPVFDGAALQLRFVVDVDGELQTGAITVEALEDHFGARSALEADLRDAFEQGRARIEAACADVLANSNGNGNGGVMLHSGYFRAPAGRARAGLFRSRRS
;
A
#
# COMPACT_ATOMS: atom_id res chain seq x y z
N MET A 1 10.01 27.64 -5.11
CA MET A 1 8.93 26.66 -4.86
C MET A 1 9.47 25.29 -5.24
N ALA A 2 9.57 24.35 -4.30
CA ALA A 2 10.07 23.02 -4.62
C ALA A 2 9.01 22.29 -5.46
N THR A 3 9.31 22.03 -6.72
CA THR A 3 8.55 21.10 -7.54
C THR A 3 8.73 19.72 -6.91
N HIS A 4 7.76 19.25 -6.13
CA HIS A 4 7.75 17.86 -5.71
C HIS A 4 7.57 17.04 -6.98
N SER A 5 8.66 16.51 -7.53
CA SER A 5 8.60 15.50 -8.58
C SER A 5 7.74 14.37 -8.06
N ALA A 6 6.61 14.10 -8.72
CA ALA A 6 5.77 12.96 -8.38
C ALA A 6 6.62 11.69 -8.55
N ARG A 7 6.88 10.99 -7.44
CA ARG A 7 7.57 9.70 -7.45
C ARG A 7 6.79 8.74 -8.34
N ARG A 8 7.46 8.09 -9.30
CA ARG A 8 6.83 7.01 -10.08
C ARG A 8 6.75 5.79 -9.17
N VAL A 9 5.55 5.27 -8.99
CA VAL A 9 5.32 4.07 -8.20
C VAL A 9 4.60 3.05 -9.06
N THR A 10 5.17 1.86 -9.16
CA THR A 10 4.59 0.73 -9.90
C THR A 10 4.66 -0.53 -9.05
N LEU A 11 3.59 -1.31 -9.03
CA LEU A 11 3.58 -2.61 -8.38
C LEU A 11 4.42 -3.59 -9.20
N VAL A 12 5.35 -4.27 -8.55
CA VAL A 12 6.11 -5.36 -9.17
C VAL A 12 5.15 -6.49 -9.50
N ASP A 13 5.39 -7.17 -10.62
CA ASP A 13 4.58 -8.30 -11.09
C ASP A 13 4.91 -9.60 -10.32
N GLU A 14 4.88 -9.51 -9.00
CA GLU A 14 5.00 -10.64 -8.08
C GLU A 14 3.71 -10.80 -7.26
N PRO A 15 3.26 -12.03 -7.01
CA PRO A 15 2.04 -12.25 -6.21
C PRO A 15 2.22 -11.72 -4.78
N PRO A 16 1.26 -10.97 -4.23
CA PRO A 16 1.33 -10.53 -2.85
C PRO A 16 1.23 -11.72 -1.89
N VAL A 17 1.92 -11.60 -0.75
CA VAL A 17 2.02 -12.64 0.28
C VAL A 17 1.10 -12.29 1.44
N PHE A 18 0.20 -13.19 1.79
CA PHE A 18 -0.65 -13.01 2.97
C PHE A 18 0.13 -13.23 4.26
N ASP A 19 0.06 -12.24 5.13
CA ASP A 19 0.55 -12.30 6.50
C ASP A 19 -0.66 -12.39 7.43
N GLY A 20 -1.05 -13.62 7.77
CA GLY A 20 -2.21 -13.89 8.63
C GLY A 20 -2.02 -13.45 10.08
N ALA A 21 -0.78 -13.25 10.54
CA ALA A 21 -0.53 -12.75 11.89
C ALA A 21 -0.79 -11.24 12.00
N ALA A 22 -0.48 -10.50 10.94
CA ALA A 22 -0.73 -9.06 10.84
C ALA A 22 -2.02 -8.69 10.08
N LEU A 23 -2.76 -9.68 9.56
CA LEU A 23 -3.97 -9.51 8.75
C LEU A 23 -3.78 -8.52 7.59
N GLN A 24 -2.76 -8.76 6.78
CA GLN A 24 -2.40 -7.90 5.64
C GLN A 24 -1.85 -8.71 4.46
N LEU A 25 -2.01 -8.19 3.24
CA LEU A 25 -1.22 -8.61 2.08
C LEU A 25 0.04 -7.75 1.99
N ARG A 26 1.20 -8.39 1.86
CA ARG A 26 2.50 -7.74 1.60
C ARG A 26 2.81 -7.83 0.12
N PHE A 27 3.32 -6.75 -0.45
CA PHE A 27 3.66 -6.62 -1.87
C PHE A 27 4.92 -5.79 -2.05
N VAL A 28 5.49 -5.79 -3.25
CA VAL A 28 6.62 -4.93 -3.60
C VAL A 28 6.20 -3.88 -4.60
N VAL A 29 6.67 -2.65 -4.34
CA VAL A 29 6.56 -1.51 -5.27
C VAL A 29 7.95 -1.10 -5.71
N ASP A 30 8.09 -0.81 -6.99
CA ASP A 30 9.21 -0.05 -7.53
C ASP A 30 8.88 1.44 -7.36
N VAL A 31 9.78 2.17 -6.69
CA VAL A 31 9.68 3.61 -6.48
C VAL A 31 10.89 4.27 -7.12
N ASP A 32 10.71 4.82 -8.31
CA ASP A 32 11.79 5.41 -9.11
C ASP A 32 13.03 4.49 -9.26
N GLY A 33 12.81 3.17 -9.41
CA GLY A 33 13.85 2.16 -9.55
C GLY A 33 14.31 1.52 -8.24
N GLU A 34 13.81 1.97 -7.09
CA GLU A 34 14.09 1.36 -5.79
C GLU A 34 12.93 0.48 -5.33
N LEU A 35 13.20 -0.82 -5.12
CA LEU A 35 12.22 -1.76 -4.61
C LEU A 35 11.96 -1.52 -3.11
N GLN A 36 10.70 -1.35 -2.75
CA GLN A 36 10.24 -1.17 -1.38
C GLN A 36 9.08 -2.11 -1.07
N THR A 37 9.01 -2.59 0.16
CA THR A 37 7.86 -3.38 0.63
C THR A 37 6.70 -2.45 0.97
N GLY A 38 5.52 -2.81 0.47
CA GLY A 38 4.24 -2.27 0.90
C GLY A 38 3.38 -3.33 1.59
N ALA A 39 2.39 -2.88 2.34
CA ALA A 39 1.36 -3.74 2.91
C ALA A 39 -0.01 -3.06 2.81
N ILE A 40 -1.05 -3.88 2.63
CA ILE A 40 -2.46 -3.45 2.66
C ILE A 40 -3.25 -4.37 3.60
N THR A 41 -4.00 -3.78 4.53
CA THR A 41 -4.80 -4.54 5.50
C THR A 41 -5.93 -5.30 4.82
N VAL A 42 -6.31 -6.47 5.38
CA VAL A 42 -7.52 -7.21 4.98
C VAL A 42 -8.76 -6.31 4.98
N GLU A 43 -8.95 -5.51 6.04
CA GLU A 43 -10.09 -4.60 6.17
C GLU A 43 -10.18 -3.61 5.00
N ALA A 44 -9.05 -3.11 4.50
CA ALA A 44 -9.03 -2.22 3.34
C ALA A 44 -9.48 -2.94 2.07
N LEU A 45 -9.01 -4.17 1.86
CA LEU A 45 -9.35 -4.99 0.69
C LEU A 45 -10.86 -5.31 0.67
N GLU A 46 -11.43 -5.63 1.83
CA GLU A 46 -12.88 -5.88 1.98
C GLU A 46 -13.68 -4.59 1.76
N ASP A 47 -13.36 -3.51 2.47
CA ASP A 47 -14.14 -2.27 2.45
C ASP A 47 -14.07 -1.51 1.12
N HIS A 48 -12.95 -1.62 0.39
CA HIS A 48 -12.64 -0.69 -0.70
C HIS A 48 -12.26 -1.35 -2.03
N PHE A 49 -11.93 -2.64 -2.03
CA PHE A 49 -11.47 -3.36 -3.21
C PHE A 49 -12.32 -4.60 -3.52
N GLY A 50 -13.35 -4.88 -2.70
CA GLY A 50 -14.34 -5.91 -2.97
C GLY A 50 -13.87 -7.33 -2.64
N ALA A 51 -12.91 -7.50 -1.73
CA ALA A 51 -12.59 -8.84 -1.22
C ALA A 51 -13.84 -9.45 -0.59
N ARG A 52 -14.19 -10.66 -1.01
CA ARG A 52 -15.41 -11.36 -0.58
C ARG A 52 -15.27 -12.00 0.79
N SER A 53 -14.03 -12.26 1.22
CA SER A 53 -13.68 -12.83 2.50
C SER A 53 -12.20 -12.57 2.83
N ALA A 54 -11.81 -12.87 4.06
CA ALA A 54 -10.41 -12.88 4.52
C ALA A 54 -9.59 -14.09 4.02
N LEU A 55 -10.09 -14.88 3.06
CA LEU A 55 -9.33 -15.96 2.44
C LEU A 55 -8.31 -15.39 1.46
N GLU A 56 -7.08 -15.92 1.47
CA GLU A 56 -5.95 -15.42 0.67
C GLU A 56 -6.27 -15.28 -0.83
N ALA A 57 -7.06 -16.20 -1.41
CA ALA A 57 -7.47 -16.12 -2.81
C ALA A 57 -8.36 -14.89 -3.09
N ASP A 58 -9.39 -14.65 -2.26
CA ASP A 58 -10.27 -13.49 -2.41
C ASP A 58 -9.53 -12.17 -2.19
N LEU A 59 -8.56 -12.15 -1.27
CA LEU A 59 -7.71 -11.00 -1.01
C LEU A 59 -6.81 -10.69 -2.22
N ARG A 60 -6.21 -11.71 -2.83
CA ARG A 60 -5.38 -11.58 -4.04
C ARG A 60 -6.21 -11.08 -5.22
N ASP A 61 -7.40 -11.66 -5.43
CA ASP A 61 -8.29 -11.25 -6.51
C ASP A 61 -8.69 -9.76 -6.36
N ALA A 62 -9.01 -9.32 -5.14
CA ALA A 62 -9.32 -7.92 -4.86
C ALA A 62 -8.10 -6.99 -5.05
N PHE A 63 -6.91 -7.45 -4.66
CA PHE A 63 -5.66 -6.73 -4.87
C PHE A 63 -5.39 -6.51 -6.37
N GLU A 64 -5.52 -7.56 -7.19
CA GLU A 64 -5.30 -7.47 -8.64
C GLU A 64 -6.32 -6.55 -9.33
N GLN A 65 -7.60 -6.66 -8.96
CA GLN A 65 -8.64 -5.74 -9.46
C GLN A 65 -8.36 -4.28 -9.03
N GLY A 66 -7.73 -4.10 -7.87
CA GLY A 66 -7.40 -2.81 -7.27
C GLY A 66 -6.06 -2.21 -7.68
N ARG A 67 -5.24 -2.91 -8.48
CA ARG A 67 -3.80 -2.64 -8.67
C ARG A 67 -3.48 -1.16 -8.93
N ALA A 68 -4.15 -0.55 -9.90
CA ALA A 68 -3.93 0.86 -10.26
C ALA A 68 -4.29 1.85 -9.13
N ARG A 69 -5.34 1.58 -8.35
CA ARG A 69 -5.73 2.43 -7.21
C ARG A 69 -4.78 2.25 -6.03
N ILE A 70 -4.24 1.06 -5.84
CA ILE A 70 -3.21 0.76 -4.83
C ILE A 70 -1.92 1.49 -5.18
N GLU A 71 -1.47 1.47 -6.44
CA GLU A 71 -0.29 2.23 -6.91
C GLU A 71 -0.43 3.73 -6.65
N ALA A 72 -1.58 4.30 -7.00
CA ALA A 72 -1.86 5.72 -6.74
C ALA A 72 -1.82 6.05 -5.24
N ALA A 73 -2.36 5.17 -4.39
CA ALA A 73 -2.30 5.32 -2.95
C ALA A 73 -0.86 5.25 -2.42
N CYS A 74 -0.05 4.31 -2.92
CA CYS A 74 1.37 4.23 -2.58
C CYS A 74 2.11 5.54 -2.95
N ALA A 75 1.87 6.07 -4.14
CA ALA A 75 2.47 7.33 -4.59
C ALA A 75 2.12 8.51 -3.68
N ASP A 76 0.85 8.64 -3.27
CA ASP A 76 0.42 9.72 -2.37
C ASP A 76 1.00 9.55 -0.96
N VAL A 77 1.04 8.34 -0.41
CA VAL A 77 1.68 8.05 0.89
C VAL A 77 3.16 8.44 0.86
N LEU A 78 3.87 8.10 -0.21
CA LEU A 78 5.30 8.41 -0.36
C LEU A 78 5.56 9.89 -0.60
N ALA A 79 4.65 10.61 -1.26
CA ALA A 79 4.73 12.06 -1.44
C ALA A 79 4.50 12.82 -0.12
N ASN A 80 3.60 12.32 0.73
CA ASN A 80 3.25 12.94 2.02
C ASN A 80 4.18 12.52 3.17
N SER A 81 5.11 11.59 2.93
CA SER A 81 6.13 11.16 3.88
C SER A 81 7.35 12.08 3.78
N ASN A 82 7.71 12.78 4.86
CA ASN A 82 8.76 13.81 4.91
C ASN A 82 10.20 13.27 4.73
N GLY A 83 10.50 12.59 3.63
CA GLY A 83 11.86 12.24 3.20
C GLY A 83 12.60 11.19 4.03
N ASN A 84 12.02 10.63 5.10
CA ASN A 84 12.65 9.53 5.83
C ASN A 84 12.37 8.19 5.12
N GLY A 85 13.11 7.96 4.03
CA GLY A 85 12.97 6.84 3.09
C GLY A 85 13.32 5.46 3.65
N ASN A 86 12.71 5.06 4.75
CA ASN A 86 12.86 3.71 5.29
C ASN A 86 11.59 3.18 6.00
N GLY A 87 10.46 3.86 5.85
CA GLY A 87 9.17 3.34 6.30
C GLY A 87 8.42 2.83 5.09
N GLY A 88 8.22 1.51 5.00
CA GLY A 88 7.43 0.91 3.92
C GLY A 88 6.02 1.49 3.85
N VAL A 89 5.37 1.32 2.70
CA VAL A 89 3.98 1.79 2.50
C VAL A 89 3.02 0.92 3.29
N MET A 90 2.11 1.52 4.05
CA MET A 90 1.03 0.80 4.72
C MET A 90 -0.31 1.44 4.36
N LEU A 91 -1.19 0.64 3.76
CA LEU A 91 -2.51 1.04 3.32
C LEU A 91 -3.55 0.38 4.24
N HIS A 92 -4.30 1.20 4.98
CA HIS A 92 -5.40 0.73 5.83
C HIS A 92 -6.73 1.30 5.35
N SER A 93 -7.85 0.71 5.79
CA SER A 93 -9.21 1.14 5.36
C SER A 93 -9.42 2.65 5.57
N GLY A 94 -9.02 3.19 6.72
CA GLY A 94 -9.09 4.64 7.00
C GLY A 94 -8.41 5.54 5.96
N TYR A 95 -7.41 5.05 5.21
CA TYR A 95 -6.78 5.81 4.12
C TYR A 95 -7.74 6.09 2.97
N PHE A 96 -8.60 5.11 2.65
CA PHE A 96 -9.51 5.15 1.50
C PHE A 96 -10.89 5.73 1.82
N ARG A 97 -11.18 6.03 3.11
CA ARG A 97 -12.44 6.62 3.55
C ARG A 97 -12.51 8.13 3.34
N ALA A 98 -11.38 8.82 3.30
CA ALA A 98 -11.36 10.27 3.07
C ALA A 98 -11.56 10.56 1.56
N PRO A 99 -12.44 11.50 1.18
CA PRO A 99 -12.42 12.04 -0.17
C PRO A 99 -11.03 12.65 -0.42
N ALA A 100 -10.46 12.40 -1.61
CA ALA A 100 -9.06 12.69 -1.96
C ALA A 100 -8.53 13.98 -1.30
N GLY A 101 -7.75 13.81 -0.23
CA GLY A 101 -7.23 14.93 0.56
C GLY A 101 -7.12 14.60 2.05
N ARG A 102 -5.95 14.11 2.46
CA ARG A 102 -5.50 13.89 3.86
C ARG A 102 -6.02 12.63 4.54
N ALA A 103 -5.46 11.49 4.19
CA ALA A 103 -5.39 10.39 5.15
C ALA A 103 -3.93 10.09 5.51
N ARG A 104 -3.65 10.03 6.82
CA ARG A 104 -2.32 9.72 7.34
C ARG A 104 -2.11 8.22 7.28
N ALA A 105 -1.30 7.75 6.33
CA ALA A 105 -0.80 6.38 6.36
C ALA A 105 0.22 6.22 7.51
N GLY A 106 0.08 5.14 8.28
CA GLY A 106 1.04 4.79 9.33
C GLY A 106 2.30 4.21 8.72
N LEU A 107 3.46 4.83 8.93
CA LEU A 107 4.74 4.28 8.45
C LEU A 107 5.05 2.95 9.17
N PHE A 108 5.30 1.88 8.41
CA PHE A 108 5.75 0.60 8.95
C PHE A 108 7.20 0.74 9.44
N ARG A 109 7.46 0.58 10.74
CA ARG A 109 8.83 0.47 11.26
C ARG A 109 9.24 -0.99 11.25
N SER A 110 10.24 -1.34 10.45
CA SER A 110 10.94 -2.61 10.57
C SER A 110 11.58 -2.70 11.96
N ARG A 111 11.03 -3.55 12.83
CA ARG A 111 11.67 -3.92 14.10
C ARG A 111 12.88 -4.78 13.76
N ARG A 112 14.07 -4.20 13.87
CA ARG A 112 15.34 -4.92 13.81
C ARG A 112 15.53 -5.61 15.16
N SER A 113 15.48 -6.95 15.18
CA SER A 113 15.97 -7.78 16.29
C SER A 113 17.48 -7.95 16.18
#